data_AF-A0A3C0TF42-F1
#
_entry.id   AF-A0A3C0TF42-F1
#
_cell.length_a   1.000
_cell.length_b   1.000
_cell.length_c   1.000
_cell.angle_alpha   90.00
_cell.angle_beta   90.00
_cell.angle_gamma   90.00
#
_symmetry.space_group_name_H-M   'P 1'
#
loop_
_entity.id
_entity.type
_entity.pdbx_description
1 polymer ?
#
loop_
_entity_poly.entity_id
_entity_poly.type
_entity_poly.pdbx_seq_one_letter_code
_entity_poly.pdbx_strand_id
1 'polypeptide(L)' 'ECGWFENATGFLIGRPMHFDEPMFGLNRHTAVTEVLKDMGVPIIMDLDIGHLPPMMPIINGSYGRASCRGRAFGLEMELR' A
#
# COMPACT_ATOMS: atom_id res chain seq x y z
N GLU A 1 7.57 -15.90 -5.19
CA GLU A 1 7.73 -15.36 -3.82
C GLU A 1 8.78 -16.16 -3.04
N CYS A 2 9.69 -15.50 -2.30
CA CYS A 2 10.66 -16.14 -1.39
C CYS A 2 10.14 -16.19 0.07
N GLY A 3 8.83 -16.32 0.25
CA GLY A 3 8.16 -16.29 1.57
C GLY A 3 8.02 -14.91 2.22
N TRP A 4 8.40 -13.82 1.53
CA TRP A 4 8.43 -12.46 2.08
C TRP A 4 7.07 -11.96 2.59
N PHE A 5 5.98 -12.48 2.06
CA PHE A 5 4.62 -12.04 2.40
C PHE A 5 3.84 -13.03 3.26
N GLU A 6 4.44 -14.15 3.68
CA GLU A 6 3.74 -15.21 4.44
C GLU A 6 3.07 -14.69 5.72
N ASN A 7 3.66 -13.67 6.35
CA ASN A 7 3.16 -13.06 7.58
C ASN A 7 2.63 -11.63 7.37
N ALA A 8 2.44 -11.20 6.12
CA ALA A 8 1.90 -9.88 5.84
C ALA A 8 0.44 -9.81 6.30
N THR A 9 0.08 -8.75 7.03
CA THR A 9 -1.30 -8.52 7.50
C THR A 9 -2.05 -7.49 6.66
N GLY A 10 -1.39 -6.90 5.67
CA GLY A 10 -1.95 -5.94 4.73
C GLY A 10 -0.86 -5.23 3.94
N PHE A 11 -1.28 -4.51 2.90
CA PHE A 11 -0.40 -3.76 2.00
C PHE A 11 -0.80 -2.29 1.95
N LEU A 12 0.18 -1.42 2.12
CA LEU A 12 0.05 0.03 1.95
C LEU A 12 0.83 0.43 0.70
N ILE A 13 0.14 0.95 -0.30
CA ILE A 13 0.71 1.25 -1.61
C ILE A 13 0.59 2.76 -1.86
N GLY A 14 1.73 3.39 -2.12
CA GLY A 14 1.79 4.82 -2.42
C GLY A 14 1.20 5.17 -3.77
N ARG A 15 0.75 6.41 -3.93
CA ARG A 15 0.35 6.92 -5.24
C ARG A 15 1.52 6.87 -6.23
N PRO A 16 1.28 6.48 -7.49
CA PRO A 16 2.33 6.42 -8.49
C PRO A 16 2.76 7.83 -8.94
N MET A 17 3.97 7.94 -9.47
CA MET A 17 4.43 9.17 -10.15
C MET A 17 3.64 9.44 -11.43
N HIS A 18 3.40 8.38 -12.20
CA HIS A 18 2.70 8.41 -13.47
C HIS A 18 1.28 7.86 -13.29
N PHE A 19 0.29 8.64 -13.71
CA PHE A 19 -1.12 8.27 -13.63
C PHE A 19 -1.64 7.89 -15.02
N ASP A 20 -2.47 6.86 -15.07
CA ASP A 20 -3.23 6.45 -16.26
C ASP A 20 -2.38 6.20 -17.52
N GLU A 21 -1.26 5.50 -17.33
CA GLU A 21 -0.44 4.93 -18.40
C GLU A 21 -0.68 3.41 -18.51
N PRO A 22 -1.87 2.94 -18.93
CA PRO A 22 -2.14 1.53 -19.05
C PRO A 22 -1.25 0.92 -20.14
N MET A 23 -0.63 -0.22 -19.81
CA MET A 23 0.20 -0.98 -20.74
C MET A 23 -0.20 -2.44 -20.65
N PHE A 24 -0.22 -3.14 -21.79
CA PHE A 24 -0.63 -4.55 -21.85
C PHE A 24 -2.02 -4.83 -21.24
N GLY A 25 -2.93 -3.85 -21.27
CA GLY A 25 -4.27 -3.97 -20.68
C GLY A 25 -4.32 -3.89 -19.15
N LEU A 26 -3.19 -3.63 -18.50
CA LEU A 26 -3.10 -3.44 -17.06
C LEU A 26 -3.11 -1.94 -16.74
N ASN A 27 -4.01 -1.55 -15.85
CA ASN A 27 -3.92 -0.25 -15.17
C ASN A 27 -3.19 -0.45 -13.82
N ARG A 28 -2.78 0.66 -13.20
CA ARG A 28 -2.04 0.69 -11.93
C ARG A 28 -2.69 -0.11 -10.79
N HIS A 29 -4.02 -0.11 -10.70
CA HIS A 29 -4.73 -0.85 -9.65
C HIS A 29 -4.68 -2.34 -9.95
N THR A 30 -5.01 -2.73 -11.17
CA THR A 30 -5.03 -4.12 -11.61
C THR A 30 -3.62 -4.74 -11.53
N ALA A 31 -2.58 -3.98 -11.90
CA ALA A 31 -1.19 -4.45 -11.82
C ALA A 31 -0.75 -4.87 -10.41
N VAL A 32 -1.26 -4.18 -9.37
CA VAL A 32 -0.93 -4.50 -7.97
C VAL A 32 -1.92 -5.52 -7.39
N THR A 33 -3.22 -5.24 -7.55
CA THR A 33 -4.27 -6.05 -6.92
C THR A 33 -4.34 -7.46 -7.48
N GLU A 34 -4.06 -7.71 -8.76
CA GLU A 34 -4.07 -9.07 -9.32
C GLU A 34 -2.97 -9.96 -8.73
N VAL A 35 -1.82 -9.37 -8.35
CA VAL A 35 -0.71 -10.11 -7.75
C VAL A 35 -0.97 -10.38 -6.27
N LEU A 36 -1.62 -9.44 -5.58
CA LEU A 36 -1.79 -9.48 -4.12
C LEU A 36 -3.14 -10.04 -3.67
N LYS A 37 -4.15 -10.12 -4.55
CA LYS A 37 -5.53 -10.55 -4.19
C LYS A 37 -5.57 -11.93 -3.55
N ASP A 38 -4.71 -12.84 -3.98
CA ASP A 38 -4.69 -14.22 -3.51
C ASP A 38 -4.15 -14.34 -2.07
N MET A 39 -3.56 -13.26 -1.53
CA MET A 39 -3.08 -13.22 -0.14
C MET A 39 -4.20 -12.99 0.88
N GLY A 40 -5.39 -12.58 0.45
CA GLY A 40 -6.57 -12.46 1.33
C GLY A 40 -6.47 -11.39 2.43
N VAL A 41 -5.50 -10.48 2.34
CA VAL A 41 -5.30 -9.39 3.30
C VAL A 41 -5.63 -8.02 2.70
N PRO A 42 -5.96 -7.01 3.51
CA PRO A 42 -6.35 -5.69 3.02
C PRO A 42 -5.23 -5.00 2.21
N ILE A 43 -5.63 -4.35 1.11
CA ILE A 43 -4.75 -3.51 0.28
C ILE A 43 -5.31 -2.10 0.30
N ILE A 44 -4.50 -1.12 0.73
CA ILE A 44 -4.85 0.30 0.70
C ILE A 44 -3.94 0.99 -0.31
N MET A 45 -4.55 1.55 -1.35
CA MET A 45 -3.89 2.16 -2.50
C MET A 45 -3.89 3.70 -2.40
N ASP A 46 -3.07 4.33 -3.23
CA ASP A 46 -3.04 5.79 -3.45
C ASP A 46 -2.71 6.62 -2.20
N LEU A 47 -1.90 6.06 -1.30
CA LEU A 47 -1.45 6.76 -0.10
C LEU A 47 -0.38 7.80 -0.42
N ASP A 48 -0.33 8.85 0.40
CA ASP A 48 0.72 9.89 0.38
C ASP A 48 2.05 9.35 0.95
N ILE A 49 2.57 8.26 0.40
CA ILE A 49 3.82 7.61 0.79
C ILE A 49 4.65 7.35 -0.48
N GLY A 50 5.98 7.42 -0.37
CA GLY A 50 6.88 7.23 -1.51
C GLY A 50 7.57 8.52 -1.91
N HIS A 51 7.70 8.78 -3.21
CA HIS A 51 8.55 9.86 -3.75
C HIS A 51 7.83 11.19 -4.00
N LEU A 52 6.48 11.18 -4.05
CA LEU A 52 5.69 12.35 -4.42
C LEU A 52 5.22 13.13 -3.18
N PRO A 53 5.52 14.44 -3.04
CA PRO A 53 4.99 15.28 -1.97
C PRO A 53 3.48 15.55 -2.15
N PRO A 54 2.70 15.70 -1.04
CA PRO A 54 3.09 15.47 0.35
C PRO A 54 3.41 13.99 0.66
N MET A 55 4.31 13.75 1.61
CA MET A 55 4.74 12.41 2.02
C MET A 55 4.56 12.26 3.53
N MET A 56 3.66 11.37 3.94
CA MET A 56 3.45 10.99 5.33
C MET A 56 4.67 10.19 5.83
N PRO A 57 5.30 10.59 6.95
CA PRO A 57 6.43 9.85 7.51
C PRO A 57 5.98 8.50 8.05
N ILE A 58 6.81 7.47 7.85
CA ILE A 58 6.62 6.12 8.38
C ILE A 58 7.90 5.69 9.10
N ILE A 59 7.74 5.13 10.30
CA ILE A 59 8.86 4.59 11.06
C ILE A 59 9.03 3.12 10.74
N ASN A 60 10.11 2.78 10.02
CA ASN A 60 10.44 1.39 9.71
C ASN A 60 10.67 0.58 11.00
N GLY A 61 10.09 -0.61 11.09
CA GLY A 61 10.19 -1.49 12.26
C GLY A 61 9.23 -1.16 13.41
N SER A 62 8.43 -0.10 13.31
CA SER A 62 7.39 0.19 14.30
C SER A 62 6.19 -0.77 14.19
N TYR A 63 5.48 -0.94 15.29
CA TYR A 63 4.16 -1.58 15.27
C TYR A 63 3.14 -0.59 14.72
N GLY A 64 2.59 -0.91 13.55
CA GLY A 64 1.64 -0.06 12.84
C GLY A 64 0.20 -0.57 12.90
N ARG A 65 -0.78 0.33 13.09
CA ARG A 65 -2.20 0.05 12.88
C ARG A 65 -2.75 1.00 11.81
N ALA A 66 -3.01 0.46 10.64
CA ALA A 66 -3.61 1.17 9.52
C ALA A 66 -5.14 1.03 9.55
N SER A 67 -5.85 2.10 9.21
CA SER A 67 -7.30 2.10 9.06
C SER A 67 -7.73 2.99 7.89
N CYS A 68 -8.80 2.60 7.21
CA CYS A 68 -9.38 3.36 6.11
C CYS A 68 -10.90 3.40 6.25
N ARG A 69 -11.50 4.58 6.12
CA ARG A 69 -12.94 4.80 6.07
C ARG A 69 -13.28 5.76 4.93
N GLY A 70 -13.78 5.21 3.83
CA GLY A 70 -14.01 5.99 2.61
C GLY A 70 -12.68 6.49 2.04
N ARG A 71 -12.45 7.81 2.08
CA ARG A 71 -11.19 8.45 1.67
C ARG A 71 -10.29 8.86 2.85
N ALA A 72 -10.74 8.65 4.08
CA ALA A 72 -9.96 8.97 5.26
C ALA A 72 -9.06 7.78 5.60
N PHE A 73 -7.76 8.03 5.67
CA PHE A 73 -6.74 7.07 6.08
C PHE A 73 -6.10 7.52 7.40
N GLY A 74 -5.80 6.55 8.27
CA GLY A 74 -5.05 6.78 9.50
C GLY A 74 -4.03 5.67 9.73
N LEU A 75 -2.84 6.05 10.17
CA LEU A 75 -1.76 5.14 10.56
C LEU A 75 -1.27 5.52 11.96
N GLU A 76 -1.49 4.64 12.92
CA GLU A 76 -0.89 4.74 14.26
C GLU A 76 0.40 3.93 14.28
N MET A 77 1.47 4.48 14.88
CA MET A 77 2.78 3.83 14.95
C MET A 77 3.29 3.86 16.40
N GLU A 78 3.71 2.70 16.90
CA GLU A 78 4.24 2.51 18.25
C GLU A 78 5.64 1.89 18.19
N LEU A 79 6.58 2.45 18.95
CA LEU A 79 7.91 1.88 19.13
C LEU A 79 7.88 0.96 20.37
N ARG A 80 8.20 -0.31 20.17
CA ARG A 80 8.24 -1.33 21.22
C ARG A 80 9.63 -1.93 21.34
#